data_AF-A0A7K2ZKZ3-F1
#
_entry.id   AF-A0A7K2ZKZ3-F1
#
_cell.length_a   1.000
_cell.length_b   1.000
_cell.length_c   1.000
_cell.angle_alpha   90.00
_cell.angle_beta   90.00
_cell.angle_gamma   90.00
#
_symmetry.space_group_name_H-M   'P 1'
#
loop_
_entity.id
_entity.type
_entity.pdbx_description
1 polymer ?
#
loop_
_entity_poly.entity_id
_entity_poly.type
_entity_poly.pdbx_seq_one_letter_code
_entity_poly.pdbx_strand_id
1 'polypeptide(L)' 'WNTQNGPGTMTSHEAMVGGAGFGETIRSLNGALECDGGNPQSVAARVQRYERITGILDVSPGSGLTC' A
#
# COMPACT_ATOMS: atom_id res chain seq x y z
N TRP A 1 -5.86 9.74 -0.95
CA TRP A 1 -5.17 9.46 0.33
C TRP A 1 -6.12 9.55 1.53
N ASN A 2 -6.64 10.74 1.87
CA ASN A 2 -7.46 10.92 3.09
C ASN A 2 -8.98 10.73 2.90
N THR A 3 -9.49 10.69 1.66
CA THR A 3 -10.95 10.81 1.41
C THR A 3 -11.50 9.83 0.39
N GLN A 4 -10.64 9.03 -0.24
CA GLN A 4 -11.02 8.18 -1.37
C GLN A 4 -10.56 6.76 -1.11
N ASN A 5 -11.45 5.81 -1.38
CA ASN A 5 -11.17 4.38 -1.27
C ASN A 5 -10.67 3.79 -2.60
N GLY A 6 -10.91 4.47 -3.73
CA GLY A 6 -10.61 3.91 -5.05
C GLY A 6 -11.23 2.53 -5.23
N PRO A 7 -10.50 1.52 -5.76
CA PRO A 7 -10.98 0.14 -5.85
C PRO A 7 -10.81 -0.68 -4.55
N GLY A 8 -10.29 -0.08 -3.48
CA GLY A 8 -10.21 -0.68 -2.16
C GLY A 8 -11.45 -0.43 -1.30
N THR A 9 -11.38 -0.79 -0.02
CA THR A 9 -12.50 -0.69 0.93
C THR A 9 -12.34 0.42 1.97
N MET A 10 -11.16 1.06 2.04
CA MET A 10 -10.83 2.11 3.00
C MET A 10 -9.94 3.17 2.37
N THR A 11 -9.75 4.30 3.04
CA THR A 11 -8.81 5.30 2.56
C THR A 11 -7.37 4.85 2.80
N SER A 12 -6.43 5.29 1.96
CA SER A 12 -4.99 5.01 2.20
C SER A 12 -4.52 5.54 3.56
N HIS A 13 -5.09 6.65 4.04
CA HIS A 13 -4.80 7.16 5.37
C HIS A 13 -5.23 6.18 6.46
N GLU A 14 -6.47 5.70 6.41
CA GLU A 14 -7.04 4.75 7.35
C GLU A 14 -6.27 3.42 7.35
N ALA A 15 -5.83 2.95 6.18
CA ALA A 15 -4.98 1.77 6.08
C ALA A 15 -3.68 1.89 6.90
N MET A 16 -3.05 3.07 6.88
CA MET A 16 -1.80 3.30 7.61
C MET A 16 -2.03 3.56 9.10
N VAL A 17 -2.97 4.43 9.47
CA VAL A 17 -3.20 4.77 10.90
C VAL A 17 -3.97 3.68 11.66
N GLY A 18 -4.77 2.88 10.95
CA GLY A 18 -5.52 1.74 11.49
C GLY A 18 -4.74 0.42 11.47
N GLY A 19 -3.54 0.40 10.88
CA GLY A 19 -2.68 -0.79 10.86
C GLY A 19 -3.12 -1.90 9.89
N ALA A 20 -3.93 -1.59 8.88
CA ALA A 20 -4.32 -2.56 7.84
C ALA A 20 -3.17 -2.93 6.89
N GLY A 21 -2.15 -2.07 6.80
CA GLY A 21 -0.90 -2.32 6.07
C GLY A 21 -0.78 -1.55 4.76
N PHE A 22 0.45 -1.43 4.25
CA PHE A 22 0.75 -0.66 3.05
C PHE A 22 0.07 -1.22 1.78
N GLY A 23 -0.18 -2.53 1.74
CA GLY A 23 -0.88 -3.21 0.65
C GLY A 23 -2.29 -2.65 0.41
N GLU A 24 -3.01 -2.25 1.46
CA GLU A 24 -4.33 -1.62 1.31
C GLU A 24 -4.25 -0.21 0.72
N THR A 25 -3.11 0.47 0.84
CA THR A 25 -2.87 1.72 0.10
C THR A 25 -2.69 1.46 -1.39
N ILE A 26 -1.98 0.39 -1.78
CA ILE A 26 -1.82 -0.04 -3.18
C ILE A 26 -3.18 -0.42 -3.74
N ARG A 27 -3.96 -1.21 -2.98
CA ARG A 27 -5.32 -1.62 -3.33
C ARG A 27 -6.21 -0.42 -3.57
N SER A 28 -6.18 0.58 -2.69
CA SER A 28 -7.02 1.78 -2.80
C SER A 28 -6.57 2.76 -3.89
N LEU A 29 -5.36 2.62 -4.43
CA LEU A 29 -4.84 3.49 -5.52
C LEU A 29 -5.05 2.88 -6.90
N ASN A 30 -4.74 1.59 -7.08
CA ASN A 30 -4.85 0.92 -8.39
C ASN A 30 -5.08 -0.60 -8.26
N GLY A 31 -5.74 -1.02 -7.18
CA GLY A 31 -5.87 -2.43 -6.84
C GLY A 31 -6.55 -3.29 -7.88
N ALA A 32 -7.50 -2.73 -8.64
CA ALA A 32 -8.20 -3.45 -9.70
C ALA A 32 -7.27 -3.95 -10.83
N LEU A 33 -6.10 -3.34 -11.01
CA LEU A 33 -5.13 -3.71 -12.05
C LEU A 33 -3.86 -4.35 -11.47
N GLU A 34 -3.51 -4.04 -10.23
CA GLU A 34 -2.22 -4.44 -9.64
C GLU A 34 -2.32 -5.58 -8.63
N CYS A 35 -3.34 -5.57 -7.76
CA CYS A 35 -3.48 -6.54 -6.68
C CYS A 35 -4.02 -7.89 -7.17
N ASP A 36 -4.02 -8.88 -6.27
CA ASP A 36 -4.58 -10.22 -6.47
C ASP A 36 -3.96 -10.93 -7.69
N GLY A 37 -2.69 -10.63 -7.96
CA GLY A 37 -1.91 -11.16 -9.08
C GLY A 37 -2.04 -10.40 -10.40
N GLY A 38 -2.77 -9.27 -10.44
CA GLY A 38 -2.94 -8.47 -11.66
C GLY A 38 -1.64 -7.91 -12.23
N ASN A 39 -0.76 -7.38 -11.37
CA ASN A 39 0.58 -6.96 -11.76
C ASN A 39 1.59 -7.07 -10.59
N PRO A 40 2.14 -8.27 -10.33
CA PRO A 40 3.05 -8.52 -9.21
C PRO A 40 4.32 -7.65 -9.25
N GLN A 41 4.82 -7.32 -10.45
CA GLN A 41 6.01 -6.48 -10.62
C GLN A 41 5.75 -5.04 -10.17
N SER A 42 4.55 -4.50 -10.47
CA SER A 42 4.16 -3.16 -10.02
C SER A 42 4.02 -3.10 -8.49
N VAL A 43 3.35 -4.11 -7.88
CA VAL A 43 3.24 -4.20 -6.41
C VAL A 43 4.63 -4.25 -5.78
N ALA A 44 5.53 -5.11 -6.25
CA ALA A 44 6.89 -5.19 -5.75
C ALA A 44 7.65 -3.86 -5.87
N ALA A 45 7.50 -3.14 -7.00
CA ALA A 45 8.12 -1.84 -7.21
C ALA A 45 7.58 -0.74 -6.30
N ARG A 46 6.32 -0.83 -5.87
CA ARG A 46 5.72 0.05 -4.86
C ARG A 46 6.25 -0.27 -3.46
N VAL A 47 6.29 -1.54 -3.08
CA VAL A 47 6.82 -2.00 -1.79
C VAL A 47 8.27 -1.58 -1.63
N GLN A 48 9.12 -1.82 -2.64
CA GLN A 48 10.53 -1.44 -2.58
C GLN A 48 10.72 0.08 -2.38
N ARG A 49 9.88 0.90 -3.01
CA ARG A 49 9.91 2.36 -2.81
C ARG A 49 9.47 2.75 -1.41
N TYR A 50 8.42 2.11 -0.89
CA TYR A 50 7.95 2.34 0.46
C TYR A 50 9.01 1.96 1.50
N GLU A 51 9.61 0.78 1.40
CA GLU A 51 10.70 0.33 2.27
C GLU A 51 11.91 1.26 2.25
N ARG A 52 12.26 1.79 1.06
CA ARG A 52 13.31 2.82 0.95
C ARG A 52 12.94 4.10 1.70
N ILE A 53 11.70 4.57 1.57
CA ILE A 53 11.24 5.79 2.26
C ILE A 53 11.24 5.57 3.77
N THR A 54 10.74 4.45 4.26
CA THR A 54 10.72 4.14 5.70
C THR A 54 12.13 3.96 6.25
N GLY A 55 13.05 3.39 5.47
CA GLY A 55 14.47 3.31 5.83
C GLY A 55 15.16 4.68 5.92
N ILE A 56 14.80 5.65 5.06
CA ILE A 56 15.30 7.03 5.17
C ILE A 56 14.78 7.72 6.44
N LEU A 57 13.53 7.44 6.82
CA LEU A 57 12.89 8.03 7.99
C LEU A 57 13.21 7.30 9.31
N ASP A 58 13.99 6.22 9.24
CA ASP A 58 14.31 5.33 10.38
C ASP A 58 13.06 4.82 11.12
N VAL A 59 12.06 4.39 10.35
CA VAL A 59 10.82 3.79 10.89
C VAL A 59 10.58 2.41 10.28
N SER A 60 9.88 1.55 11.02
CA SER A 60 9.46 0.25 10.52
C SER A 60 8.42 0.41 9.38
N PRO A 61 8.52 -0.35 8.27
CA PRO A 61 7.49 -0.38 7.24
C PRO A 61 6.20 -1.08 7.69
N GLY A 62 6.22 -1.79 8.83
CA GLY A 62 5.06 -2.53 9.31
C GLY A 62 4.80 -3.82 8.53
N SER A 63 3.59 -4.36 8.69
CA SER A 63 3.13 -5.60 8.06
C SER A 63 2.15 -5.33 6.91
N GLY A 64 1.77 -6.39 6.18
CA GLY A 64 0.76 -6.29 5.11
C GLY A 64 1.21 -5.39 3.96
N LEU A 65 2.46 -5.54 3.50
CA LEU A 65 3.04 -4.63 2.50
C LEU A 65 2.49 -4.85 1.09
N THR A 66 2.02 -6.06 0.80
CA THR A 66 1.55 -6.46 -0.53
C THR A 66 0.04 -6.57 -0.58
N CYS A 67 -0.47 -6.44 -1.81
CA CYS A 67 -1.78 -6.89 -2.26
C CYS A 67 -1.54 -7.67 -3.58
#